data_AF-A0ABD2MP95-F1
#
_entry.id   AF-A0ABD2MP95-F1
#
_cell.length_a   1.000
_cell.length_b   1.000
_cell.length_c   1.000
_cell.angle_alpha   90.00
_cell.angle_beta   90.00
_cell.angle_gamma   90.00
#
_symmetry.space_group_name_H-M   'P 1'
#
loop_
_entity.id
_entity.type
_entity.pdbx_description
1 polymer ?
#
loop_
_entity_poly.entity_id
_entity_poly.type
_entity_poly.pdbx_seq_one_letter_code
_entity_poly.pdbx_strand_id
1 'polypeptide(L)' 'PDIPGFLLQPFRKPKRIRTAFSPSQLLKLEHAFEKNHYVVGAERKQLAQSLSLTETQ' A
#
# COMPACT_ATOMS: atom_id res chain seq x y z
N PRO A 1 -32.14 25.21 13.96
CA PRO A 1 -30.93 24.41 14.26
C PRO A 1 -30.40 23.75 12.98
N ASP A 2 -29.45 24.42 12.32
CA ASP A 2 -28.80 23.89 11.13
C ASP A 2 -27.84 22.77 11.53
N ILE A 3 -28.21 21.53 11.20
CA ILE A 3 -27.31 20.39 11.38
C ILE A 3 -26.20 20.54 10.33
N PRO A 4 -24.94 20.72 10.74
CA PRO A 4 -23.89 21.00 9.78
C PRO A 4 -23.67 19.78 8.88
N GLY A 5 -23.63 20.02 7.57
CA GLY A 5 -23.66 18.99 6.51
C GLY A 5 -22.53 17.96 6.54
N PHE A 6 -21.50 18.13 7.38
CA PHE A 6 -20.47 17.12 7.61
C PHE A 6 -20.96 15.89 8.38
N LEU A 7 -22.09 16.02 9.11
CA LEU A 7 -22.71 14.91 9.86
C LEU A 7 -23.59 14.01 8.99
N LEU A 8 -23.99 14.46 7.80
CA LEU A 8 -24.95 13.79 6.92
C LEU A 8 -24.31 13.26 5.62
N GLN A 9 -23.03 12.91 5.62
CA GLN A 9 -22.40 12.27 4.45
C GLN A 9 -22.38 10.73 4.60
N PRO A 10 -23.40 9.99 4.09
CA PRO A 10 -23.43 8.52 4.12
C PRO A 10 -22.41 7.86 3.16
N PHE A 11 -21.58 8.64 2.46
CA PHE A 11 -20.66 8.13 1.43
C PHE A 11 -19.21 8.50 1.71
N ARG A 12 -18.66 8.05 2.85
CA ARG A 12 -17.20 8.03 3.00
C ARG A 12 -16.64 6.87 2.19
N LYS A 13 -15.72 7.15 1.27
CA LYS A 13 -14.99 6.10 0.52
C LYS A 13 -14.47 5.06 1.51
N PRO A 14 -14.64 3.75 1.23
CA PRO A 14 -14.12 2.70 2.09
C PRO A 14 -12.65 2.96 2.41
N LYS A 15 -12.31 2.97 3.70
CA LYS A 15 -10.92 3.15 4.13
C LYS A 15 -10.11 1.98 3.60
N ARG A 16 -9.01 2.26 2.89
CA ARG A 16 -8.12 1.21 2.41
C ARG A 16 -7.60 0.41 3.61
N ILE A 17 -7.84 -0.89 3.59
CA ILE A 17 -7.33 -1.80 4.62
C ILE A 17 -5.80 -1.80 4.51
N ARG A 18 -5.12 -1.72 5.66
CA ARG A 18 -3.66 -1.85 5.71
C ARG A 18 -3.29 -3.26 5.27
N THR A 19 -2.34 -3.37 4.35
CA THR A 19 -1.80 -4.67 3.93
C THR A 19 -0.96 -5.24 5.07
N ALA A 20 -1.15 -6.53 5.37
CA ALA A 20 -0.19 -7.30 6.14
C ALA A 20 0.67 -8.12 5.17
N PHE A 21 1.99 -8.03 5.31
CA PHE A 21 2.92 -8.82 4.51
C PHE A 21 3.18 -10.17 5.17
N SER A 22 3.31 -11.23 4.38
CA SER A 22 3.81 -12.51 4.88
C SER A 22 5.28 -12.37 5.31
N PRO A 23 5.78 -13.24 6.19
CA PRO A 23 7.20 -13.25 6.54
C PRO A 23 8.12 -13.36 5.32
N SER A 24 7.74 -14.16 4.33
CA SER A 24 8.49 -14.31 3.07
C SER A 24 8.49 -13.04 2.20
N GLN A 25 7.43 -12.24 2.23
CA GLN A 25 7.38 -10.95 1.54
C GLN A 25 8.28 -9.93 2.23
N LEU A 26 8.27 -9.86 3.56
CA LEU A 26 9.15 -8.98 4.33
C LEU A 26 10.62 -9.23 4.04
N LEU A 27 11.07 -10.50 4.10
CA LEU A 27 12.45 -10.87 3.80
C LEU A 27 12.89 -10.43 2.39
N LYS A 28 12.01 -10.57 1.40
CA LYS A 28 12.30 -10.14 0.02
C LYS A 28 12.36 -8.61 -0.10
N LEU A 29 11.49 -7.90 0.61
CA LEU A 29 11.50 -6.43 0.66
C LEU A 29 12.78 -5.91 1.35
N GLU A 30 13.18 -6.51 2.47
CA GLU A 30 14.43 -6.20 3.18
C GLU A 30 15.65 -6.43 2.29
N HIS A 31 15.72 -7.59 1.62
CA HIS A 31 16.82 -7.90 0.71
C HIS A 31 16.86 -6.96 -0.51
N ALA A 32 15.71 -6.56 -1.03
CA ALA A 32 15.64 -5.56 -2.10
C ALA A 32 16.11 -4.18 -1.60
N PHE A 33 15.70 -3.81 -0.38
CA PHE A 33 16.08 -2.56 0.26
C PHE A 33 17.59 -2.48 0.53
N GLU A 34 18.22 -3.55 1.03
CA GLU A 34 19.67 -3.63 1.23
C GLU A 34 20.47 -3.36 -0.06
N LYS A 35 19.94 -3.78 -1.22
CA LYS A 35 20.55 -3.52 -2.53
C LYS A 35 20.35 -2.08 -2.98
N ASN A 36 19.13 -1.58 -2.86
CA ASN A 36 18.74 -0.24 -3.25
C ASN A 36 17.69 0.30 -2.27
N HIS A 37 18.05 1.33 -1.51
CA HIS A 37 17.16 1.95 -0.52
C HIS A 37 15.99 2.72 -1.17
N TYR A 38 16.05 2.92 -2.49
CA TYR A 38 15.02 3.62 -3.26
C TYR A 38 14.74 2.86 -4.56
N VAL A 39 13.49 2.44 -4.74
CA VAL A 39 13.01 1.77 -5.96
C VAL A 39 12.30 2.76 -6.89
N VAL A 40 12.74 2.81 -8.15
CA VAL A 40 12.07 3.60 -9.20
C VAL A 40 10.81 2.88 -9.71
N GLY A 41 9.91 3.58 -10.41
CA GLY A 41 8.58 3.05 -10.77
C GLY A 41 8.60 1.71 -11.50
N ALA A 42 9.52 1.52 -12.46
CA ALA A 42 9.66 0.26 -13.19
C ALA A 42 10.10 -0.91 -12.29
N GLU A 43 11.11 -0.68 -11.44
CA GLU A 43 11.61 -1.67 -10.48
C GLU A 43 10.54 -2.00 -9.44
N ARG A 44 9.82 -0.99 -8.96
CA ARG A 44 8.71 -1.16 -8.01
C ARG A 44 7.61 -2.04 -8.58
N LYS A 45 7.22 -1.82 -9.83
CA LYS A 45 6.21 -2.63 -10.52
C LYS A 45 6.65 -4.10 -10.62
N GLN A 46 7.91 -4.35 -10.98
CA GLN A 46 8.43 -5.72 -11.05
C GLN A 46 8.52 -6.38 -9.67
N LEU A 47 9.02 -5.66 -8.67
CA LEU A 47 9.10 -6.14 -7.30
C LEU A 47 7.71 -6.50 -6.75
N ALA A 48 6.72 -5.63 -6.92
CA ALA A 48 5.34 -5.87 -6.50
C ALA A 48 4.75 -7.12 -7.20
N GLN A 49 4.96 -7.28 -8.51
CA GLN A 49 4.54 -8.49 -9.24
C GLN A 49 5.18 -9.76 -8.66
N SER A 50 6.48 -9.73 -8.33
CA SER A 50 7.19 -10.90 -7.76
C SER A 50 6.71 -11.28 -6.35
N LEU A 51 6.05 -10.34 -5.66
CA LEU A 51 5.50 -10.50 -4.32
C LEU A 51 3.99 -10.75 -4.34
N SER A 52 3.36 -10.81 -5.51
CA SER A 52 1.90 -10.85 -5.66
C SER A 52 1.20 -9.67 -4.96
N LEU A 53 1.78 -8.47 -5.08
CA LEU A 53 1.28 -7.20 -4.54
C LEU A 53 0.95 -6.23 -5.67
N THR A 54 0.17 -5.20 -5.36
CA THR A 54 0.04 -4.01 -6.23
C THR A 54 1.20 -3.06 -6.01
N GLU A 55 1.51 -2.21 -7.00
CA GLU A 55 2.63 -1.25 -6.93
C GLU A 55 2.54 -0.25 -5.75
N THR A 56 1.35 -0.10 -5.16
CA THR A 56 1.09 0.84 -4.06
C THR A 56 0.94 0.18 -2.69
N GLN A 57 1.22 -1.13 -2.59
CA GLN A 57 1.33 -1.87 -1.33
C GLN A 57 2.80 -2.03 -1.00
#